data_AF-A0A661YTL7-F1
#
_entry.id   AF-A0A661YTL7-F1
#
_cell.length_a   1.000
_cell.length_b   1.000
_cell.length_c   1.000
_cell.angle_alpha   90.00
_cell.angle_beta   90.00
_cell.angle_gamma   90.00
#
_symmetry.space_group_name_H-M   'P 1'
#
loop_
_entity.id
_entity.type
_entity.pdbx_description
1 polymer ?
#
loop_
_entity_poly.entity_id
_entity_poly.type
_entity_poly.pdbx_seq_one_letter_code
_entity_poly.pdbx_strand_id
1 'polypeptide(L)'
;MTNFEEYLKDFSKRYADLLAKQDPKKLHLLLKESIPDFDTDESRMVASLHQQKARAYALFAENTEMDRHFEAALKLIDQPESWKLYLDWANLYLMQLRIPSLQGNSQQIFENALSIIKRVLIDSLKRDRYAIWAVSSFQAFCEVAVSEKKKLPSIYEDLDFSPIPLDLVNNPNKVKEFYAHFFKSIAVAIELRDSEFLMKLLKMISIDDATLMGEGTLLTKFQQTLNDTMDMRPEFAAEFNFIYALAPILKSNFPNLTLFIDYLEKQNFGGLHYFFTAIK
;
A
#
# COMPACT_ATOMS: atom_id res chain seq x y z
N MET A 1 -3.39 -29.38 -21.64
CA MET A 1 -2.46 -28.27 -21.44
C MET A 1 -2.44 -27.51 -22.74
N THR A 2 -2.88 -26.25 -22.75
CA THR A 2 -2.92 -25.43 -23.96
C THR A 2 -1.51 -24.93 -24.31
N ASN A 3 -1.34 -24.39 -25.53
CA ASN A 3 -0.09 -23.74 -25.93
C ASN A 3 0.26 -22.56 -24.99
N PHE A 4 -0.76 -21.81 -24.55
CA PHE A 4 -0.56 -20.71 -23.61
C PHE A 4 -0.15 -21.19 -22.21
N GLU A 5 -0.74 -22.26 -21.68
CA GLU A 5 -0.37 -22.83 -20.37
C GLU A 5 1.10 -23.32 -20.36
N GLU A 6 1.54 -23.97 -21.45
CA GLU A 6 2.94 -24.39 -21.61
C GLU A 6 3.88 -23.18 -21.66
N TYR A 7 3.52 -22.15 -22.43
CA TYR A 7 4.25 -20.89 -22.48
C TYR A 7 4.34 -20.23 -21.10
N LEU A 8 3.23 -20.12 -20.37
CA LEU A 8 3.18 -19.48 -19.05
C LEU A 8 4.08 -20.20 -18.04
N LYS A 9 4.08 -21.53 -18.08
CA LYS A 9 4.93 -22.36 -17.22
C LYS A 9 6.41 -22.17 -17.54
N ASP A 10 6.77 -22.15 -18.81
CA ASP A 10 8.15 -21.89 -19.26
C ASP A 10 8.61 -20.46 -18.92
N PHE A 11 7.77 -19.46 -19.22
CA PHE A 11 8.02 -18.06 -18.87
C PHE A 11 8.28 -17.91 -17.36
N SER A 12 7.40 -18.47 -16.52
CA SER A 12 7.52 -18.39 -15.07
C SER A 12 8.82 -18.99 -14.55
N LYS A 13 9.24 -20.13 -15.13
CA LYS A 13 10.51 -20.79 -14.79
C LYS A 13 11.70 -19.93 -15.19
N ARG A 14 11.74 -19.45 -16.44
CA ARG A 14 12.83 -18.58 -16.94
C ARG A 14 12.90 -17.28 -16.14
N TYR A 15 11.75 -16.70 -15.81
CA TYR A 15 11.66 -15.49 -14.99
C TYR A 15 12.28 -15.70 -13.61
N ALA A 16 11.90 -16.76 -12.90
CA ALA A 16 12.46 -17.09 -11.58
C ALA A 16 13.97 -17.36 -11.64
N ASP A 17 14.43 -18.11 -12.65
CA ASP A 17 15.85 -18.41 -12.84
C ASP A 17 16.68 -17.13 -13.10
N LEU A 18 16.14 -16.19 -13.88
CA LEU A 18 16.81 -14.93 -14.21
C LEU A 18 16.86 -13.97 -13.02
N LEU A 19 15.79 -13.92 -12.21
CA LEU A 19 15.80 -13.17 -10.94
C LEU A 19 16.86 -13.74 -9.97
N ALA A 20 16.90 -15.06 -9.80
CA ALA A 20 17.87 -15.72 -8.91
C ALA A 20 19.32 -15.48 -9.37
N LYS A 21 19.57 -15.45 -10.68
CA LYS A 21 20.88 -15.15 -11.27
C LYS A 21 21.22 -13.66 -11.31
N GLN A 22 20.27 -12.79 -10.97
CA GLN A 22 20.40 -11.33 -11.09
C GLN A 22 20.88 -10.91 -12.50
N ASP A 23 20.25 -11.46 -13.55
CA ASP A 23 20.59 -11.17 -14.96
C ASP A 23 19.57 -10.18 -15.57
N PRO A 24 19.72 -8.86 -15.36
CA PRO A 24 18.73 -7.86 -15.78
C PRO A 24 18.60 -7.77 -17.29
N LYS A 25 19.68 -8.03 -18.06
CA LYS A 25 19.66 -7.96 -19.53
C LYS A 25 18.76 -9.04 -20.11
N LYS A 26 18.95 -10.29 -19.67
CA LYS A 26 18.11 -11.40 -20.14
C LYS A 26 16.70 -11.31 -19.58
N LEU A 27 16.53 -10.81 -18.36
CA LEU A 27 15.20 -10.56 -17.81
C LEU A 27 14.44 -9.57 -18.68
N HIS A 28 15.05 -8.44 -19.03
CA HIS A 28 14.44 -7.45 -19.92
C HIS A 28 14.11 -8.04 -21.31
N LEU A 29 14.97 -8.91 -21.87
CA LEU A 29 14.66 -9.61 -23.13
C LEU A 29 13.46 -10.54 -23.00
N LEU A 30 13.36 -11.31 -21.91
CA LEU A 30 12.22 -12.18 -21.61
C LEU A 30 10.91 -11.38 -21.53
N LEU A 31 10.93 -10.21 -20.89
CA LEU A 31 9.76 -9.35 -20.78
C LEU A 31 9.25 -8.84 -22.14
N LYS A 32 10.12 -8.74 -23.15
CA LYS A 32 9.73 -8.31 -24.51
C LYS A 32 9.10 -9.42 -25.35
N GLU A 33 9.10 -10.66 -24.89
CA GLU A 33 8.44 -11.76 -25.61
C GLU A 33 6.95 -11.48 -25.77
N SER A 34 6.44 -11.73 -26.97
CA SER A 34 5.01 -11.59 -27.27
C SER A 34 4.24 -12.66 -26.52
N ILE A 35 3.08 -12.29 -25.98
CA ILE A 35 2.16 -13.24 -25.37
C ILE A 35 1.48 -13.98 -26.55
N PRO A 36 1.53 -15.32 -26.60
CA PRO A 36 0.90 -16.08 -27.67
C PRO A 36 -0.63 -15.95 -27.62
N ASP A 37 -1.29 -16.31 -28.70
CA ASP A 37 -2.75 -16.38 -28.75
C ASP A 37 -3.28 -17.33 -27.67
N PHE A 38 -4.43 -16.98 -27.10
CA PHE A 38 -5.05 -17.66 -25.97
C PHE A 38 -6.57 -17.72 -26.13
N ASP A 39 -7.19 -18.70 -25.48
CA ASP A 39 -8.63 -18.89 -25.48
C ASP A 39 -9.30 -18.02 -24.39
N THR A 40 -10.61 -17.74 -24.54
CA THR A 40 -11.32 -16.80 -23.65
C THR A 40 -11.34 -17.27 -22.18
N ASP A 41 -11.37 -18.58 -21.95
CA ASP A 41 -11.30 -19.20 -20.63
C ASP A 41 -9.93 -19.02 -19.95
N GLU A 42 -8.89 -18.65 -20.69
CA GLU A 42 -7.55 -18.38 -20.19
C GLU A 42 -7.33 -16.92 -19.75
N SER A 43 -8.32 -16.05 -19.94
CA SER A 43 -8.21 -14.59 -19.71
C SER A 43 -7.62 -14.23 -18.34
N ARG A 44 -7.99 -14.96 -17.28
CA ARG A 44 -7.46 -14.74 -15.92
C ARG A 44 -5.98 -15.10 -15.79
N MET A 45 -5.52 -16.15 -16.47
CA MET A 45 -4.11 -16.52 -16.48
C MET A 45 -3.29 -15.49 -17.27
N VAL A 46 -3.82 -15.01 -18.39
CA VAL A 46 -3.19 -13.96 -19.20
C VAL A 46 -3.12 -12.63 -18.44
N ALA A 47 -4.19 -12.25 -17.73
CA ALA A 47 -4.17 -11.09 -16.83
C ALA A 47 -3.09 -11.20 -15.75
N SER A 48 -2.88 -12.41 -15.22
CA SER A 48 -1.83 -12.68 -14.22
C SER A 48 -0.42 -12.54 -14.81
N LEU A 49 -0.21 -13.02 -16.04
CA LEU A 49 1.04 -12.81 -16.78
C LEU A 49 1.30 -11.31 -17.02
N HIS A 50 0.29 -10.56 -17.45
CA HIS A 50 0.40 -9.12 -17.62
C HIS A 50 0.82 -8.42 -16.31
N GLN A 51 0.20 -8.76 -15.17
CA GLN A 51 0.62 -8.24 -13.86
C GLN A 51 2.06 -8.59 -13.51
N GLN A 52 2.50 -9.83 -13.77
CA GLN A 52 3.88 -10.24 -13.54
C GLN A 52 4.86 -9.42 -14.39
N LYS A 53 4.55 -9.20 -15.67
CA LYS A 53 5.36 -8.36 -16.56
C LYS A 53 5.37 -6.90 -16.09
N ALA A 54 4.22 -6.35 -15.67
CA ALA A 54 4.14 -4.99 -15.14
C ALA A 54 5.01 -4.77 -13.90
N ARG A 55 4.93 -5.68 -12.91
CA ARG A 55 5.77 -5.67 -11.71
C ARG A 55 7.26 -5.75 -12.05
N ALA A 56 7.62 -6.54 -13.06
CA ALA A 56 9.00 -6.64 -13.52
C ALA A 56 9.48 -5.34 -14.19
N TYR A 57 8.67 -4.72 -15.04
CA TYR A 57 8.99 -3.41 -15.63
C TYR A 57 9.12 -2.30 -14.58
N ALA A 58 8.35 -2.36 -13.50
CA ALA A 58 8.48 -1.43 -12.38
C ALA A 58 9.87 -1.51 -11.71
N LEU A 59 10.51 -2.68 -11.65
CA LEU A 59 11.89 -2.83 -11.13
C LEU A 59 12.92 -2.07 -11.97
N PHE A 60 12.62 -1.86 -13.26
CA PHE A 60 13.46 -1.10 -14.20
C PHE A 60 13.02 0.37 -14.32
N ALA A 61 12.02 0.80 -13.56
CA ALA A 61 11.37 2.11 -13.69
C ALA A 61 10.83 2.40 -15.11
N GLU A 62 10.44 1.34 -15.85
CA GLU A 62 9.89 1.45 -17.20
C GLU A 62 8.37 1.65 -17.14
N ASN A 63 7.95 2.82 -16.65
CA ASN A 63 6.56 3.13 -16.31
C ASN A 63 5.59 2.96 -17.49
N THR A 64 6.00 3.34 -18.71
CA THR A 64 5.17 3.17 -19.91
C THR A 64 4.80 1.70 -20.17
N GLU A 65 5.75 0.78 -20.00
CA GLU A 65 5.48 -0.65 -20.20
C GLU A 65 4.72 -1.24 -19.01
N MET A 66 5.04 -0.83 -17.78
CA MET A 66 4.27 -1.18 -16.58
C MET A 66 2.78 -0.82 -16.77
N ASP A 67 2.50 0.42 -17.14
CA ASP A 67 1.14 0.94 -17.35
C ASP A 67 0.41 0.17 -18.46
N ARG A 68 1.07 -0.04 -19.60
CA ARG A 68 0.54 -0.81 -20.73
C ARG A 68 0.11 -2.22 -20.30
N HIS A 69 0.92 -2.88 -19.47
CA HIS A 69 0.61 -4.22 -19.00
C HIS A 69 -0.56 -4.24 -17.99
N PHE A 70 -0.67 -3.26 -17.09
CA PHE A 70 -1.86 -3.15 -16.23
C PHE A 70 -3.13 -2.86 -17.02
N GLU A 71 -3.09 -1.96 -18.01
CA GLU A 71 -4.23 -1.68 -18.89
C GLU A 71 -4.69 -2.93 -19.66
N ALA A 72 -3.74 -3.76 -20.11
CA ALA A 72 -4.07 -5.03 -20.75
C ALA A 72 -4.68 -6.02 -19.76
N ALA A 73 -4.15 -6.13 -18.53
CA ALA A 73 -4.72 -6.99 -17.50
C ALA A 73 -6.15 -6.58 -17.12
N LEU A 74 -6.43 -5.28 -17.00
CA LEU A 74 -7.76 -4.74 -16.66
C LEU A 74 -8.84 -5.12 -17.68
N LYS A 75 -8.49 -5.28 -18.96
CA LYS A 75 -9.43 -5.72 -20.01
C LYS A 75 -9.83 -7.18 -19.91
N LEU A 76 -9.10 -7.97 -19.12
CA LEU A 76 -9.22 -9.42 -19.02
C LEU A 76 -9.81 -9.89 -17.68
N ILE A 77 -10.13 -8.96 -16.77
CA ILE A 77 -10.69 -9.28 -15.45
C ILE A 77 -12.04 -8.60 -15.24
N ASP A 78 -12.83 -9.20 -14.35
CA ASP A 78 -14.15 -8.67 -13.99
C ASP A 78 -14.03 -7.37 -13.18
N GLN A 79 -14.94 -6.42 -13.44
CA GLN A 79 -14.97 -5.12 -12.77
C GLN A 79 -14.93 -5.19 -11.23
N PRO A 80 -15.64 -6.11 -10.54
CA PRO A 80 -15.58 -6.20 -9.08
C PRO A 80 -14.20 -6.55 -8.50
N GLU A 81 -13.30 -7.09 -9.31
CA GLU A 81 -11.94 -7.48 -8.89
C GLU A 81 -10.88 -6.46 -9.33
N SER A 82 -11.23 -5.48 -10.17
CA SER A 82 -10.28 -4.54 -10.78
C SER A 82 -9.60 -3.61 -9.78
N TRP A 83 -10.24 -3.34 -8.63
CA TRP A 83 -9.67 -2.50 -7.58
C TRP A 83 -8.34 -3.02 -7.04
N LYS A 84 -8.14 -4.35 -6.99
CA LYS A 84 -6.86 -4.95 -6.56
C LYS A 84 -5.74 -4.67 -7.57
N LEU A 85 -6.07 -4.63 -8.87
CA LEU A 85 -5.09 -4.26 -9.89
C LEU A 85 -4.72 -2.79 -9.79
N TYR A 86 -5.70 -1.91 -9.59
CA TYR A 86 -5.43 -0.49 -9.39
C TYR A 86 -4.59 -0.25 -8.14
N LEU A 87 -4.87 -0.98 -7.05
CA LEU A 87 -4.11 -0.88 -5.81
C LEU A 87 -2.66 -1.35 -5.98
N ASP A 88 -2.45 -2.52 -6.61
CA ASP A 88 -1.11 -3.03 -6.92
C ASP A 88 -0.33 -2.07 -7.85
N TRP A 89 -0.99 -1.58 -8.89
CA TRP A 89 -0.40 -0.62 -9.83
C TRP A 89 0.01 0.69 -9.15
N ALA A 90 -0.88 1.28 -8.35
CA ALA A 90 -0.57 2.47 -7.59
C ALA A 90 0.57 2.22 -6.58
N ASN A 91 0.58 1.04 -5.93
CA ASN A 91 1.61 0.68 -4.97
C ASN A 91 2.99 0.54 -5.62
N LEU A 92 3.08 0.03 -6.86
CA LEU A 92 4.35 -0.04 -7.59
C LEU A 92 4.93 1.33 -7.90
N TYR A 93 4.09 2.35 -8.14
CA TYR A 93 4.57 3.73 -8.21
C TYR A 93 5.22 4.14 -6.89
N LEU A 94 4.56 3.92 -5.74
CA LEU A 94 5.16 4.26 -4.44
C LEU A 94 6.46 3.50 -4.17
N MET A 95 6.57 2.24 -4.61
CA MET A 95 7.80 1.46 -4.47
C MET A 95 9.01 2.10 -5.18
N GLN A 96 8.78 2.91 -6.21
CA GLN A 96 9.85 3.64 -6.92
C GLN A 96 10.52 4.71 -6.05
N LEU A 97 9.90 5.14 -4.94
CA LEU A 97 10.55 6.02 -3.95
C LEU A 97 11.83 5.39 -3.37
N ARG A 98 11.97 4.05 -3.43
CA ARG A 98 13.18 3.34 -3.02
C ARG A 98 14.32 3.43 -4.05
N ILE A 99 14.05 3.88 -5.26
CA ILE A 99 15.04 4.00 -6.34
C ILE A 99 15.74 5.36 -6.18
N PRO A 100 17.03 5.42 -5.82
CA PRO A 100 17.70 6.68 -5.48
C PRO A 100 17.62 7.76 -6.56
N SER A 101 17.71 7.36 -7.84
CA SER A 101 17.63 8.29 -8.98
C SER A 101 16.24 8.92 -9.17
N LEU A 102 15.19 8.38 -8.54
CA LEU A 102 13.82 8.86 -8.66
C LEU A 102 13.33 9.63 -7.42
N GLN A 103 14.10 9.63 -6.33
CA GLN A 103 13.70 10.27 -5.06
C GLN A 103 13.44 11.77 -5.21
N GLY A 104 14.13 12.46 -6.12
CA GLY A 104 13.89 13.87 -6.43
C GLY A 104 12.53 14.15 -7.07
N ASN A 105 11.83 13.12 -7.56
CA ASN A 105 10.52 13.21 -8.21
C ASN A 105 9.40 12.64 -7.33
N SER A 106 9.57 12.65 -6.00
CA SER A 106 8.59 12.06 -5.06
C SER A 106 7.16 12.59 -5.28
N GLN A 107 7.02 13.89 -5.54
CA GLN A 107 5.75 14.53 -5.87
C GLN A 107 5.05 13.87 -7.07
N GLN A 108 5.77 13.71 -8.20
CA GLN A 108 5.23 13.08 -9.41
C GLN A 108 4.85 11.62 -9.17
N ILE A 109 5.64 10.90 -8.36
CA ILE A 109 5.33 9.52 -7.98
C ILE A 109 4.00 9.44 -7.23
N PHE A 110 3.78 10.34 -6.26
CA PHE A 110 2.50 10.41 -5.55
C PHE A 110 1.33 10.81 -6.46
N GLU A 111 1.53 11.77 -7.35
CA GLU A 111 0.51 12.20 -8.32
C GLU A 111 0.11 11.05 -9.26
N ASN A 112 1.08 10.28 -9.76
CA ASN A 112 0.83 9.12 -10.59
C ASN A 112 0.07 8.04 -9.82
N ALA A 113 0.55 7.67 -8.62
CA ALA A 113 -0.14 6.71 -7.76
C ALA A 113 -1.58 7.13 -7.43
N LEU A 114 -1.78 8.43 -7.13
CA LEU A 114 -3.09 9.01 -6.87
C LEU A 114 -4.01 8.92 -8.09
N SER A 115 -3.49 9.22 -9.28
CA SER A 115 -4.27 9.16 -10.52
C SER A 115 -4.78 7.75 -10.80
N ILE A 116 -3.98 6.72 -10.47
CA ILE A 116 -4.35 5.32 -10.64
C ILE A 116 -5.40 4.91 -9.61
N ILE A 117 -5.16 5.16 -8.31
CA ILE A 117 -6.09 4.69 -7.27
C ILE A 117 -7.46 5.36 -7.34
N LYS A 118 -7.54 6.61 -7.84
CA LYS A 118 -8.80 7.32 -8.10
C LYS A 118 -9.66 6.67 -9.19
N ARG A 119 -9.13 5.71 -9.96
CA ARG A 119 -9.89 4.95 -10.96
C ARG A 119 -10.72 3.83 -10.32
N VAL A 120 -10.50 3.52 -9.04
CA VAL A 120 -11.33 2.55 -8.33
C VAL A 120 -12.72 3.13 -8.12
N LEU A 121 -13.74 2.43 -8.61
CA LEU A 121 -15.13 2.75 -8.35
C LEU A 121 -15.51 2.20 -6.97
N ILE A 122 -15.47 3.04 -5.92
CA ILE A 122 -15.77 2.62 -4.54
C ILE A 122 -17.14 1.92 -4.44
N ASP A 123 -18.15 2.38 -5.18
CA ASP A 123 -19.48 1.76 -5.23
C ASP A 123 -19.47 0.30 -5.74
N SER A 124 -18.49 -0.07 -6.58
CA SER A 124 -18.36 -1.44 -7.09
C SER A 124 -17.83 -2.41 -6.04
N LEU A 125 -17.35 -1.92 -4.89
CA LEU A 125 -16.86 -2.75 -3.78
C LEU A 125 -17.98 -3.37 -2.94
N LYS A 126 -19.26 -3.18 -3.31
CA LYS A 126 -20.43 -3.82 -2.68
C LYS A 126 -20.47 -3.71 -1.15
N ARG A 127 -19.97 -2.61 -0.59
CA ARG A 127 -19.85 -2.38 0.87
C ARG A 127 -18.91 -3.36 1.58
N ASP A 128 -17.95 -3.96 0.88
CA ASP A 128 -16.81 -4.60 1.51
C ASP A 128 -15.97 -3.52 2.22
N ARG A 129 -16.25 -3.36 3.50
CA ARG A 129 -15.61 -2.38 4.36
C ARG A 129 -14.09 -2.45 4.30
N TYR A 130 -13.51 -3.64 4.19
CA TYR A 130 -12.06 -3.81 4.24
C TYR A 130 -11.39 -3.43 2.92
N ALA A 131 -12.03 -3.74 1.80
CA ALA A 131 -11.62 -3.26 0.48
C ALA A 131 -11.72 -1.72 0.40
N ILE A 132 -12.82 -1.15 0.89
CA ILE A 132 -13.01 0.31 0.95
C ILE A 132 -11.88 0.94 1.77
N TRP A 133 -11.61 0.42 2.98
CA TRP A 133 -10.52 0.95 3.81
C TRP A 133 -9.14 0.83 3.16
N ALA A 134 -8.84 -0.27 2.45
CA ALA A 134 -7.57 -0.44 1.76
C ALA A 134 -7.36 0.65 0.70
N VAL A 135 -8.37 0.86 -0.15
CA VAL A 135 -8.35 1.86 -1.23
C VAL A 135 -8.33 3.28 -0.65
N SER A 136 -9.20 3.57 0.32
CA SER A 136 -9.30 4.90 0.94
C SER A 136 -8.05 5.27 1.71
N SER A 137 -7.41 4.33 2.42
CA SER A 137 -6.14 4.59 3.11
C SER A 137 -5.03 4.93 2.13
N PHE A 138 -4.98 4.23 0.99
CA PHE A 138 -4.01 4.51 -0.07
C PHE A 138 -4.25 5.88 -0.68
N GLN A 139 -5.50 6.15 -1.09
CA GLN A 139 -5.90 7.40 -1.72
C GLN A 139 -5.62 8.59 -0.80
N ALA A 140 -6.08 8.55 0.45
CA ALA A 140 -5.88 9.61 1.44
C ALA A 140 -4.40 9.91 1.67
N PHE A 141 -3.55 8.89 1.74
CA PHE A 141 -2.11 9.07 1.88
C PHE A 141 -1.51 9.81 0.69
N CYS A 142 -1.85 9.41 -0.54
CA CYS A 142 -1.39 10.14 -1.71
C CYS A 142 -1.99 11.57 -1.80
N GLU A 143 -3.25 11.78 -1.41
CA GLU A 143 -3.88 13.11 -1.37
C GLU A 143 -3.16 14.06 -0.40
N VAL A 144 -2.81 13.58 0.80
CA VAL A 144 -2.02 14.38 1.76
C VAL A 144 -0.61 14.65 1.24
N ALA A 145 0.01 13.67 0.56
CA ALA A 145 1.34 13.81 0.01
C ALA A 145 1.46 14.92 -1.05
N VAL A 146 0.43 15.06 -1.89
CA VAL A 146 0.40 16.03 -3.01
C VAL A 146 -0.23 17.37 -2.64
N SER A 147 -0.93 17.45 -1.50
CA SER A 147 -1.64 18.66 -1.10
C SER A 147 -0.72 19.70 -0.46
N GLU A 148 -0.81 20.93 -0.96
CA GLU A 148 -0.19 22.09 -0.30
C GLU A 148 -0.87 22.42 1.04
N LYS A 149 -2.18 22.13 1.16
CA LYS A 149 -2.98 22.37 2.37
C LYS A 149 -3.37 21.05 2.99
N LYS A 150 -2.55 20.56 3.91
CA LYS A 150 -2.78 19.31 4.61
C LYS A 150 -3.99 19.45 5.54
N LYS A 151 -5.05 18.74 5.19
CA LYS A 151 -6.29 18.59 5.95
C LYS A 151 -6.66 17.12 5.95
N LEU A 152 -7.49 16.72 6.91
CA LEU A 152 -8.05 15.38 6.91
C LEU A 152 -8.84 15.16 5.61
N PRO A 153 -8.50 14.16 4.79
CA PRO A 153 -9.24 13.84 3.58
C PRO A 153 -10.70 13.52 3.89
N SER A 154 -11.62 14.07 3.10
CA SER A 154 -13.07 13.86 3.29
C SER A 154 -13.48 12.40 3.11
N ILE A 155 -12.66 11.60 2.44
CA ILE A 155 -12.90 10.15 2.27
C ILE A 155 -13.02 9.41 3.60
N TYR A 156 -12.50 9.96 4.70
CA TYR A 156 -12.64 9.37 6.04
C TYR A 156 -13.99 9.64 6.71
N GLU A 157 -14.77 10.63 6.25
CA GLU A 157 -16.06 10.99 6.86
C GLU A 157 -17.10 9.86 6.75
N ASP A 158 -17.03 9.10 5.65
CA ASP A 158 -17.97 8.02 5.32
C ASP A 158 -17.48 6.62 5.73
N LEU A 159 -16.30 6.50 6.35
CA LEU A 159 -15.75 5.19 6.72
C LEU A 159 -16.29 4.68 8.06
N ASP A 160 -16.56 3.38 8.11
CA ASP A 160 -16.86 2.69 9.37
C ASP A 160 -15.58 2.46 10.17
N PHE A 161 -15.51 2.96 11.41
CA PHE A 161 -14.39 2.83 12.35
C PHE A 161 -14.59 1.74 13.41
N SER A 162 -15.63 0.91 13.32
CA SER A 162 -15.91 -0.14 14.30
C SER A 162 -14.73 -1.12 14.45
N PRO A 163 -14.40 -1.63 15.64
CA PRO A 163 -13.29 -2.57 15.83
C PRO A 163 -13.37 -3.78 14.88
N ILE A 164 -12.21 -4.29 14.47
CA ILE A 164 -12.14 -5.50 13.64
C ILE A 164 -12.40 -6.72 14.55
N PRO A 165 -13.38 -7.56 14.23
CA PRO A 165 -13.64 -8.78 14.98
C PRO A 165 -12.41 -9.71 15.04
N LEU A 166 -12.14 -10.27 16.22
CA LEU A 166 -10.95 -11.10 16.47
C LEU A 166 -10.89 -12.35 15.57
N ASP A 167 -12.03 -12.90 15.17
CA ASP A 167 -12.12 -14.02 14.22
C ASP A 167 -11.62 -13.63 12.81
N LEU A 168 -11.79 -12.36 12.42
CA LEU A 168 -11.28 -11.82 11.16
C LEU A 168 -9.81 -11.43 11.25
N VAL A 169 -9.34 -10.94 12.41
CA VAL A 169 -7.91 -10.72 12.63
C VAL A 169 -7.12 -12.01 12.43
N ASN A 170 -7.65 -13.13 12.92
CA ASN A 170 -7.07 -14.46 12.76
C ASN A 170 -7.31 -15.09 11.36
N ASN A 171 -8.09 -14.44 10.49
CA ASN A 171 -8.31 -14.89 9.12
C ASN A 171 -7.49 -14.03 8.15
N PRO A 172 -6.27 -14.47 7.76
CA PRO A 172 -5.37 -13.65 6.97
C PRO A 172 -5.98 -13.25 5.62
N ASN A 173 -6.79 -14.11 5.00
CA ASN A 173 -7.25 -13.91 3.63
C ASN A 173 -8.30 -12.81 3.45
N LYS A 174 -9.15 -12.55 4.45
CA LYS A 174 -10.26 -11.59 4.31
C LYS A 174 -9.87 -10.13 4.48
N VAL A 175 -8.86 -9.89 5.32
CA VAL A 175 -8.44 -8.54 5.75
C VAL A 175 -7.00 -8.22 5.33
N LYS A 176 -6.40 -9.05 4.46
CA LYS A 176 -5.01 -8.87 4.00
C LYS A 176 -4.77 -7.49 3.39
N GLU A 177 -5.56 -7.12 2.38
CA GLU A 177 -5.38 -5.83 1.69
C GLU A 177 -5.66 -4.65 2.63
N PHE A 178 -6.60 -4.81 3.56
CA PHE A 178 -6.82 -3.82 4.60
C PHE A 178 -5.54 -3.57 5.40
N TYR A 179 -4.94 -4.61 6.00
CA TYR A 179 -3.74 -4.45 6.83
C TYR A 179 -2.50 -4.04 6.03
N ALA A 180 -2.39 -4.45 4.76
CA ALA A 180 -1.33 -4.03 3.85
C ALA A 180 -1.32 -2.52 3.57
N HIS A 181 -2.44 -1.83 3.78
CA HIS A 181 -2.57 -0.40 3.48
C HIS A 181 -3.01 0.46 4.66
N PHE A 182 -3.44 -0.14 5.78
CA PHE A 182 -3.99 0.60 6.91
C PHE A 182 -2.97 1.55 7.58
N PHE A 183 -1.69 1.17 7.63
CA PHE A 183 -0.66 2.03 8.21
C PHE A 183 -0.51 3.36 7.46
N LYS A 184 -0.89 3.44 6.18
CA LYS A 184 -0.95 4.70 5.43
C LYS A 184 -1.93 5.71 6.05
N SER A 185 -3.06 5.24 6.60
CA SER A 185 -3.99 6.10 7.37
C SER A 185 -3.42 6.57 8.70
N ILE A 186 -2.65 5.70 9.38
CA ILE A 186 -1.92 6.08 10.59
C ILE A 186 -0.87 7.15 10.26
N ALA A 187 -0.13 6.99 9.16
CA ALA A 187 0.83 7.97 8.67
C ALA A 187 0.16 9.33 8.35
N VAL A 188 -1.05 9.31 7.77
CA VAL A 188 -1.87 10.52 7.59
C VAL A 188 -2.20 11.18 8.93
N ALA A 189 -2.67 10.42 9.92
CA ALA A 189 -3.00 10.96 11.24
C ALA A 189 -1.77 11.60 11.92
N ILE A 190 -0.61 10.96 11.83
CA ILE A 190 0.66 11.50 12.33
C ILE A 190 1.04 12.79 11.58
N GLU A 191 0.93 12.79 10.26
CA GLU A 191 1.28 13.96 9.44
C GLU A 191 0.41 15.17 9.77
N LEU A 192 -0.89 14.94 9.99
CA LEU A 192 -1.84 15.97 10.38
C LEU A 192 -1.75 16.33 11.87
N ARG A 193 -0.97 15.57 12.65
CA ARG A 193 -0.92 15.62 14.12
C ARG A 193 -2.31 15.49 14.77
N ASP A 194 -3.20 14.73 14.14
CA ASP A 194 -4.58 14.56 14.59
C ASP A 194 -4.67 13.40 15.58
N SER A 195 -4.65 13.73 16.88
CA SER A 195 -4.71 12.74 17.96
C SER A 195 -6.05 12.01 18.04
N GLU A 196 -7.15 12.66 17.67
CA GLU A 196 -8.48 12.07 17.75
C GLU A 196 -8.67 11.04 16.64
N PHE A 197 -8.27 11.39 15.43
CA PHE A 197 -8.25 10.49 14.30
C PHE A 197 -7.30 9.31 14.54
N LEU A 198 -6.08 9.57 15.05
CA LEU A 198 -5.15 8.49 15.40
C LEU A 198 -5.77 7.53 16.43
N MET A 199 -6.42 8.04 17.47
CA MET A 199 -7.08 7.20 18.47
C MET A 199 -8.20 6.34 17.86
N LYS A 200 -9.00 6.88 16.92
CA LYS A 200 -10.02 6.10 16.20
C LYS A 200 -9.39 4.95 15.40
N LEU A 201 -8.27 5.21 14.72
CA LEU A 201 -7.55 4.19 13.95
C LEU A 201 -6.97 3.09 14.85
N LEU A 202 -6.35 3.46 15.98
CA LEU A 202 -5.80 2.49 16.93
C LEU A 202 -6.89 1.61 17.54
N LYS A 203 -8.04 2.19 17.89
CA LYS A 203 -9.22 1.45 18.36
C LYS A 203 -9.74 0.43 17.36
N MET A 204 -9.61 0.72 16.06
CA MET A 204 -10.11 -0.17 15.03
C MET A 204 -9.32 -1.47 14.93
N ILE A 205 -7.99 -1.42 15.10
CA ILE A 205 -7.09 -2.57 14.91
C ILE A 205 -6.59 -3.20 16.21
N SER A 206 -6.89 -2.60 17.36
CA SER A 206 -6.51 -3.19 18.64
C SER A 206 -7.25 -4.48 18.93
N ILE A 207 -6.55 -5.35 19.64
CA ILE A 207 -6.98 -6.69 20.02
C ILE A 207 -7.17 -6.78 21.53
N ASP A 208 -6.62 -5.82 22.28
CA ASP A 208 -6.84 -5.64 23.71
C ASP A 208 -7.50 -4.29 24.01
N ASP A 209 -8.77 -4.34 24.39
CA ASP A 209 -9.54 -3.16 24.80
C ASP A 209 -9.05 -2.60 26.14
N ALA A 210 -8.47 -3.41 27.02
CA ALA A 210 -8.05 -2.96 28.35
C ALA A 210 -6.91 -1.93 28.25
N THR A 211 -5.94 -2.16 27.37
CA THR A 211 -4.81 -1.24 27.17
C THR A 211 -5.22 0.07 26.48
N LEU A 212 -6.16 0.01 25.52
CA LEU A 212 -6.71 1.20 24.87
C LEU A 212 -7.61 2.04 25.79
N MET A 213 -8.36 1.40 26.68
CA MET A 213 -9.28 2.05 27.61
C MET A 213 -8.60 2.50 28.91
N GLY A 214 -7.39 2.04 29.18
CA GLY A 214 -6.60 2.46 30.35
C GLY A 214 -6.08 3.90 30.30
N GLU A 215 -5.49 4.35 31.42
CA GLU A 215 -4.96 5.72 31.61
C GLU A 215 -3.63 6.00 30.88
N GLY A 216 -3.17 5.10 30.03
CA GLY A 216 -1.91 5.24 29.28
C GLY A 216 -1.91 6.44 28.32
N THR A 217 -0.72 6.97 28.03
CA THR A 217 -0.54 8.03 27.03
C THR A 217 -0.90 7.54 25.62
N LEU A 218 -1.25 8.46 24.71
CA LEU A 218 -1.49 8.13 23.30
C LEU A 218 -0.29 7.40 22.67
N LEU A 219 0.94 7.76 23.03
CA LEU A 219 2.15 7.08 22.57
C LEU A 219 2.22 5.63 23.05
N THR A 220 1.92 5.39 24.33
CA THR A 220 1.90 4.03 24.90
C THR A 220 0.87 3.17 24.17
N LYS A 221 -0.34 3.71 23.94
CA LYS A 221 -1.40 3.04 23.19
C LYS A 221 -1.00 2.75 21.75
N PHE A 222 -0.35 3.72 21.09
CA PHE A 222 0.20 3.55 19.75
C PHE A 222 1.23 2.41 19.69
N GLN A 223 2.25 2.44 20.55
CA GLN A 223 3.32 1.43 20.55
C GLN A 223 2.78 0.02 20.79
N GLN A 224 1.92 -0.15 21.80
CA GLN A 224 1.34 -1.46 22.10
C GLN A 224 0.51 -1.98 20.93
N THR A 225 -0.43 -1.15 20.42
CA THR A 225 -1.31 -1.55 19.32
C THR A 225 -0.52 -1.93 18.07
N LEU A 226 0.55 -1.17 17.75
CA LEU A 226 1.41 -1.47 16.61
C LEU A 226 2.16 -2.78 16.79
N ASN A 227 2.78 -3.01 17.95
CA ASN A 227 3.50 -4.25 18.23
C ASN A 227 2.59 -5.47 18.08
N ASP A 228 1.42 -5.43 18.75
CA ASP A 228 0.45 -6.53 18.69
C ASP A 228 -0.03 -6.78 17.25
N THR A 229 -0.34 -5.70 16.51
CA THR A 229 -0.80 -5.81 15.13
C THR A 229 0.30 -6.35 14.21
N MET A 230 1.55 -5.90 14.36
CA MET A 230 2.68 -6.36 13.54
C MET A 230 2.99 -7.84 13.76
N ASP A 231 2.89 -8.30 15.01
CA ASP A 231 3.11 -9.71 15.36
C ASP A 231 2.07 -10.63 14.71
N MET A 232 0.82 -10.17 14.61
CA MET A 232 -0.27 -10.96 14.01
C MET A 232 -0.39 -10.78 12.49
N ARG A 233 -0.01 -9.62 11.95
CA ARG A 233 -0.25 -9.21 10.56
C ARG A 233 1.05 -8.81 9.86
N PRO A 234 1.75 -9.74 9.19
CA PRO A 234 3.04 -9.46 8.55
C PRO A 234 2.94 -8.43 7.42
N GLU A 235 1.81 -8.32 6.74
CA GLU A 235 1.56 -7.29 5.73
C GLU A 235 1.49 -5.87 6.32
N PHE A 236 0.97 -5.73 7.55
CA PHE A 236 0.98 -4.45 8.26
C PHE A 236 2.41 -4.08 8.68
N ALA A 237 3.17 -5.05 9.18
CA ALA A 237 4.59 -4.86 9.49
C ALA A 237 5.41 -4.48 8.24
N ALA A 238 5.15 -5.13 7.10
CA ALA A 238 5.82 -4.82 5.84
C ALA A 238 5.54 -3.37 5.39
N GLU A 239 4.29 -2.90 5.52
CA GLU A 239 3.91 -1.53 5.19
C GLU A 239 4.53 -0.51 6.16
N PHE A 240 4.51 -0.78 7.47
CA PHE A 240 5.21 0.05 8.45
C PHE A 240 6.68 0.20 8.11
N ASN A 241 7.37 -0.92 7.90
CA ASN A 241 8.80 -0.93 7.55
C ASN A 241 9.06 -0.22 6.22
N PHE A 242 8.11 -0.29 5.28
CA PHE A 242 8.18 0.43 4.02
C PHE A 242 8.15 1.94 4.22
N ILE A 243 7.14 2.47 4.91
CA ILE A 243 7.03 3.91 5.19
C ILE A 243 8.19 4.39 6.07
N TYR A 244 8.56 3.61 7.07
CA TYR A 244 9.68 3.90 7.97
C TYR A 244 11.00 4.09 7.19
N ALA A 245 11.32 3.15 6.30
CA ALA A 245 12.51 3.25 5.45
C ALA A 245 12.48 4.44 4.48
N LEU A 246 11.29 4.91 4.11
CA LEU A 246 11.11 6.07 3.23
C LEU A 246 11.09 7.40 3.98
N ALA A 247 10.96 7.43 5.31
CA ALA A 247 10.80 8.65 6.08
C ALA A 247 11.83 9.76 5.77
N PRO A 248 13.13 9.47 5.55
CA PRO A 248 14.11 10.51 5.18
C PRO A 248 13.82 11.15 3.81
N ILE A 249 13.27 10.38 2.87
CA ILE A 249 12.96 10.79 1.50
C ILE A 249 11.65 11.59 1.47
N LEU A 250 10.72 11.24 2.36
CA LEU A 250 9.39 11.85 2.43
C LEU A 250 9.37 13.25 3.07
N LYS A 251 10.50 13.83 3.48
CA LYS A 251 10.53 15.09 4.25
C LYS A 251 9.77 16.25 3.60
N SER A 252 9.76 16.34 2.27
CA SER A 252 8.99 17.36 1.53
C SER A 252 7.49 17.07 1.56
N ASN A 253 7.09 15.81 1.40
CA ASN A 253 5.70 15.37 1.32
C ASN A 253 5.07 15.14 2.70
N PHE A 254 5.85 14.80 3.73
CA PHE A 254 5.42 14.39 5.08
C PHE A 254 6.42 14.81 6.19
N PRO A 255 6.68 16.11 6.39
CA PRO A 255 7.62 16.60 7.39
C PRO A 255 7.26 16.20 8.83
N ASN A 256 5.98 16.10 9.19
CA ASN A 256 5.56 15.72 10.54
C ASN A 256 5.76 14.22 10.77
N LEU A 257 5.44 13.38 9.78
CA LEU A 257 5.76 11.96 9.83
C LEU A 257 7.27 11.72 9.97
N THR A 258 8.09 12.40 9.16
CA THR A 258 9.55 12.30 9.25
C THR A 258 10.05 12.72 10.63
N LEU A 259 9.53 13.81 11.20
CA LEU A 259 9.89 14.27 12.54
C LEU A 259 9.46 13.27 13.62
N PHE A 260 8.27 12.69 13.50
CA PHE A 260 7.78 11.68 14.43
C PHE A 260 8.68 10.44 14.44
N ILE A 261 9.08 9.96 13.25
CA ILE A 261 9.98 8.82 13.11
C ILE A 261 11.38 9.14 13.66
N ASP A 262 11.91 10.34 13.42
CA ASP A 262 13.18 10.79 14.01
C ASP A 262 13.13 10.79 15.55
N TYR A 263 12.00 11.19 16.14
CA TYR A 263 11.81 11.10 17.59
C TYR A 263 11.70 9.66 18.10
N LEU A 264 11.08 8.74 17.35
CA LEU A 264 11.07 7.31 17.68
C LEU A 264 12.49 6.73 17.65
N GLU A 265 13.27 7.01 16.60
CA GLU A 265 14.65 6.55 16.44
C GLU A 265 15.58 6.99 17.57
N LYS A 266 15.47 8.28 17.93
CA LYS A 266 16.27 8.87 19.00
C LYS A 266 15.75 8.54 20.40
N GLN A 267 14.67 7.75 20.51
CA GLN A 267 13.99 7.46 21.77
C GLN A 267 13.63 8.74 22.55
N ASN A 268 13.26 9.80 21.83
CA ASN A 268 12.90 11.09 22.40
C ASN A 268 11.45 11.06 22.93
N PHE A 269 11.24 10.35 24.03
CA PHE A 269 9.91 10.18 24.64
C PHE A 269 9.25 11.51 25.03
N GLY A 270 10.03 12.52 25.43
CA GLY A 270 9.52 13.86 25.68
C GLY A 270 8.96 14.50 24.41
N GLY A 271 9.73 14.48 23.31
CA GLY A 271 9.29 14.98 22.01
C GLY A 271 8.03 14.26 21.49
N LEU A 272 7.97 12.94 21.63
CA LEU A 272 6.81 12.14 21.24
C LEU A 272 5.57 12.43 22.10
N HIS A 273 5.74 12.65 23.40
CA HIS A 273 4.65 13.05 24.30
C HIS A 273 4.05 14.39 23.89
N TYR A 274 4.89 15.36 23.52
CA TYR A 274 4.44 16.68 23.09
C TYR A 274 3.96 16.73 21.63
N PHE A 275 4.34 15.76 20.81
CA PHE A 275 4.06 15.76 19.36
C PHE A 275 2.56 15.96 19.04
N PHE A 276 1.68 15.31 19.80
CA PHE A 276 0.22 15.38 19.64
C PHE A 276 -0.49 16.36 20.59
N THR A 277 0.22 16.93 21.57
CA THR A 277 -0.38 17.78 22.61
C THR A 277 -0.01 19.25 22.48
N ALA A 278 1.04 19.59 21.72
CA ALA A 278 1.59 20.94 21.62
C ALA A 278 0.81 21.91 20.72
N ILE A 279 -0.21 21.46 19.98
CA ILE A 279 -1.04 22.32 19.12
C ILE A 279 -2.50 21.98 19.41
N LYS A 280 -3.16 22.83 20.21
CA LYS A 280 -4.61 22.93 20.33
C LYS A 280 -5.01 24.35 20.01
#